data_AF-A0A3R7F6L3-F1
#
_entry.id   AF-A0A3R7F6L3-F1
#
_cell.length_a   1.000
_cell.length_b   1.000
_cell.length_c   1.000
_cell.angle_alpha   90.00
_cell.angle_beta   90.00
_cell.angle_gamma   90.00
#
_symmetry.space_group_name_H-M   'P 1'
#
loop_
_entity.id
_entity.type
_entity.pdbx_description
1 polymer ?
#
loop_
_entity_poly.entity_id
_entity_poly.type
_entity_poly.pdbx_seq_one_letter_code
_entity_poly.pdbx_strand_id
1 'polypeptide(L)' 'MGANELKDMSPSERQLYEYIKRAEEVMVSNIPSRMMGALPHLIRKGLVEVYKKQTMPWSSKKKKFVRVR' A
#
# COMPACT_ATOMS: atom_id res chain seq x y z
N MET A 1 5.29 13.92 13.50
CA MET A 1 5.06 13.99 12.02
C MET A 1 4.18 12.81 11.65
N GLY A 2 3.04 12.87 10.95
CA GLY A 2 2.40 13.95 10.22
C GLY A 2 0.88 13.71 10.11
N ALA A 3 0.10 14.36 10.98
CA ALA A 3 -1.38 14.35 10.89
C ALA A 3 -1.94 15.27 9.79
N ASN A 4 -1.08 15.99 9.06
CA ASN A 4 -1.48 16.98 8.06
C ASN A 4 -1.55 16.44 6.61
N GLU A 5 -1.06 15.24 6.31
CA GLU A 5 -1.02 14.71 4.94
C GLU A 5 -2.34 14.05 4.48
N LEU A 6 -3.28 13.84 5.41
CA LEU A 6 -4.60 13.28 5.13
C LEU A 6 -5.58 14.29 4.50
N LYS A 7 -5.25 15.60 4.55
CA LYS A 7 -6.16 16.68 4.10
C LYS A 7 -6.18 16.87 2.57
N ASP A 8 -5.09 16.53 1.88
CA ASP A 8 -4.93 16.66 0.42
C ASP A 8 -4.92 15.30 -0.29
N MET A 9 -5.71 14.34 0.22
CA MET A 9 -5.86 13.04 -0.41
C MET A 9 -7.10 12.99 -1.27
N SER A 10 -6.95 12.51 -2.50
CA SER A 10 -8.10 12.20 -3.34
C SER A 10 -8.95 11.10 -2.66
N PRO A 11 -10.27 11.02 -2.95
CA PRO A 11 -11.12 9.98 -2.38
C PRO A 11 -10.57 8.56 -2.61
N SER A 12 -9.95 8.32 -3.77
CA SER A 12 -9.32 7.06 -4.13
C SER A 12 -8.07 6.76 -3.30
N GLU A 13 -7.24 7.77 -3.04
CA GLU A 13 -6.07 7.62 -2.16
C GLU A 13 -6.50 7.28 -0.73
N ARG A 14 -7.55 7.94 -0.22
CA ARG A 14 -8.07 7.69 1.12
C ARG A 14 -8.66 6.30 1.25
N GLN A 15 -9.44 5.85 0.27
CA GLN A 15 -9.96 4.48 0.23
C GLN A 15 -8.83 3.44 0.22
N LEU A 16 -7.80 3.65 -0.59
CA LEU A 16 -6.66 2.74 -0.64
C LEU A 16 -5.89 2.72 0.69
N TYR A 17 -5.67 3.89 1.30
CA TYR A 17 -5.02 3.99 2.60
C TYR A 17 -5.84 3.29 3.70
N GLU A 18 -7.14 3.52 3.77
CA GLU A 18 -8.02 2.83 4.72
C GLU A 18 -8.08 1.32 4.47
N TYR A 19 -8.06 0.88 3.21
CA TYR A 19 -8.00 -0.52 2.84
C TYR A 19 -6.73 -1.21 3.34
N ILE A 20 -5.56 -0.59 3.10
CA ILE A 20 -4.28 -1.13 3.58
C ILE A 20 -4.22 -1.05 5.11
N LYS A 21 -4.73 0.02 5.73
CA LYS A 21 -4.76 0.18 7.19
C LYS A 21 -5.60 -0.90 7.88
N ARG A 22 -6.74 -1.28 7.29
CA ARG A 22 -7.60 -2.37 7.82
C ARG A 22 -6.99 -3.75 7.65
N ALA A 23 -6.24 -3.96 6.57
CA ALA A 23 -5.64 -5.25 6.26
C ALA A 23 -4.25 -5.45 6.89
N GLU A 24 -3.65 -4.38 7.44
CA GLU A 24 -2.27 -4.26 7.97
C GLU A 24 -1.18 -4.50 6.91
N GLU A 25 -1.28 -5.59 6.14
CA GLU A 25 -0.38 -6.01 5.08
C GLU A 25 -1.19 -6.47 3.84
N VAL A 26 -0.99 -5.83 2.69
CA VAL A 26 -1.70 -6.15 1.44
C VAL A 26 -0.71 -6.50 0.34
N MET A 27 -0.95 -7.59 -0.37
CA MET A 27 -0.17 -7.91 -1.56
C MET A 27 -0.51 -6.94 -2.70
N VAL A 28 0.48 -6.44 -3.44
CA VAL A 28 0.25 -5.52 -4.57
C VAL A 28 -0.74 -6.12 -5.58
N SER A 29 -0.66 -7.43 -5.82
CA SER A 29 -1.55 -8.16 -6.72
C SER A 29 -3.01 -8.23 -6.25
N ASN A 30 -3.27 -8.01 -4.96
CA ASN A 30 -4.62 -7.98 -4.39
C ASN A 30 -5.25 -6.59 -4.42
N ILE A 31 -4.46 -5.55 -4.73
CA ILE A 31 -4.97 -4.18 -4.85
C ILE A 31 -5.79 -4.10 -6.15
N PRO A 32 -7.05 -3.64 -6.08
CA PRO A 32 -7.85 -3.44 -7.27
C PRO A 32 -7.15 -2.50 -8.26
N SER A 33 -7.09 -2.89 -9.54
CA SER A 33 -6.43 -2.11 -10.60
C SER A 33 -6.90 -0.65 -10.68
N ARG A 34 -8.17 -0.39 -10.36
CA ARG A 34 -8.77 0.96 -10.30
C ARG A 34 -8.15 1.87 -9.25
N MET A 35 -7.60 1.30 -8.17
CA MET A 35 -6.95 2.05 -7.08
C MET A 35 -5.43 2.04 -7.20
N MET A 36 -4.86 1.22 -8.09
CA MET A 36 -3.42 1.04 -8.24
C MET A 36 -2.71 2.33 -8.65
N GLY A 37 -3.40 3.25 -9.33
CA GLY A 37 -2.88 4.59 -9.65
C GLY A 37 -2.64 5.48 -8.43
N ALA A 38 -3.33 5.24 -7.31
CA ALA A 38 -3.13 5.97 -6.06
C ALA A 38 -1.92 5.46 -5.26
N LEU A 39 -1.46 4.24 -5.53
CA LEU A 39 -0.37 3.60 -4.78
C LEU A 39 0.96 4.36 -4.91
N PRO A 40 1.43 4.78 -6.11
CA PRO A 40 2.64 5.60 -6.23
C PRO A 40 2.58 6.93 -5.48
N HIS A 41 1.40 7.56 -5.43
CA HIS A 41 1.21 8.83 -4.71
C HIS A 41 1.34 8.63 -3.20
N LEU A 42 0.74 7.56 -2.65
CA LEU A 42 0.87 7.20 -1.24
C LEU A 42 2.33 6.88 -0.85
N ILE A 43 3.07 6.21 -1.72
CA ILE A 43 4.49 5.91 -1.52
C ILE A 43 5.31 7.21 -1.53
N ARG A 44 5.06 8.12 -2.47
CA ARG A 44 5.76 9.42 -2.54
C ARG A 44 5.49 10.30 -1.32
N LYS A 45 4.28 10.24 -0.77
CA LYS A 45 3.90 10.88 0.50
C LYS A 45 4.51 10.15 1.72
N GLY A 46 5.07 8.96 1.56
CA GLY A 46 5.67 8.21 2.68
C GLY A 46 4.66 7.60 3.65
N LEU A 47 3.36 7.60 3.30
CA LEU A 47 2.28 7.01 4.10
C LEU A 47 2.29 5.47 4.06
N VAL A 48 2.87 4.92 3.01
CA VAL A 48 2.79 3.50 2.69
C VAL A 48 4.15 3.01 2.21
N GLU A 49 4.56 1.85 2.69
CA GLU A 49 5.82 1.21 2.34
C GLU A 49 5.59 -0.06 1.51
N VAL A 50 6.39 -0.24 0.46
CA VAL A 50 6.36 -1.45 -0.37
C VAL A 50 7.62 -2.27 -0.12
N TYR A 51 7.45 -3.53 0.24
CA TYR A 51 8.54 -4.46 0.48
C TYR A 51 8.30 -5.78 -0.23
N LYS A 52 9.35 -6.59 -0.34
CA LYS A 52 9.29 -7.92 -0.96
C LYS A 52 9.42 -8.96 0.13
N LYS A 53 8.41 -9.83 0.24
CA LYS A 53 8.38 -10.93 1.21
C LYS A 53 8.35 -12.26 0.46
N GLN A 54 9.09 -13.24 0.95
CA GLN A 54 9.00 -14.60 0.47
C GLN A 54 7.78 -15.24 1.13
N THR A 55 6.80 -15.64 0.33
CA THR A 55 5.57 -16.30 0.84
C THR A 55 5.70 -17.81 0.91
N MET A 56 6.61 -18.39 0.13
CA MET A 56 6.78 -19.85 0.01
C MET A 56 8.23 -20.20 0.37
N PRO A 57 8.47 -21.03 1.41
CA PRO A 57 9.82 -21.39 1.86
C PRO A 57 10.70 -22.01 0.76
N TRP A 58 10.08 -22.79 -0.15
CA TRP A 58 10.74 -23.54 -1.21
C TRP A 58 10.79 -22.80 -2.57
N SER A 59 10.27 -21.57 -2.66
CA SER A 59 10.30 -20.79 -3.91
C SER A 59 11.05 -19.48 -3.72
N SER A 60 12.04 -19.23 -4.56
CA SER A 60 12.78 -17.96 -4.63
C SER A 60 11.91 -16.78 -5.11
N LYS A 61 10.65 -17.03 -5.50
CA LYS A 61 9.72 -15.97 -5.92
C LYS A 61 9.25 -15.16 -4.72
N LYS A 62 9.78 -13.94 -4.61
CA LYS A 62 9.33 -12.93 -3.65
C LYS A 62 8.10 -12.21 -4.20
N LYS A 63 7.07 -12.04 -3.38
CA LYS A 63 5.89 -11.24 -3.73
C LYS A 63 6.03 -9.83 -3.13
N LYS A 64 5.47 -8.84 -3.82
CA LYS A 64 5.44 -7.45 -3.36
C LYS A 64 4.26 -7.26 -2.42
N PHE A 65 4.52 -6.72 -1.25
CA PHE A 65 3.55 -6.36 -0.24
C PHE A 65 3.62 -4.88 0.06
N VAL A 66 2.54 -4.37 0.58
CA VAL A 66 2.26 -2.98 0.87
C VAL A 66 1.77 -2.93 2.31
N ARG A 67 2.42 -2.11 3.15
CA ARG A 67 1.99 -1.86 4.53
C ARG A 67 1.84 -0.37 4.77
N VAL A 68 0.93 0.01 5.65
CA VAL A 68 0.88 1.39 6.18
C VAL A 68 2.07 1.59 7.12
N ARG A 69 2.66 2.78 7.09
CA ARG A 69 3.75 3.17 7.99
C ARG A 69 3.23 3.93 9.21
#